data_AF-D9WG36-F1
#
_entry.id   AF-D9WG36-F1
#
_cell.length_a   1.000
_cell.length_b   1.000
_cell.length_c   1.000
_cell.angle_alpha   90.00
_cell.angle_beta   90.00
_cell.angle_gamma   90.00
#
_symmetry.space_group_name_H-M   'P 1'
#
loop_
_entity.id
_entity.type
_entity.pdbx_description
1 polymer ?
#
loop_
_entity_poly.entity_id
_entity_poly.type
_entity_poly.pdbx_seq_one_letter_code
_entity_poly.pdbx_strand_id
1 'polypeptide(L)'
;MPVIPPTVIVGLHGVLQRNPWFDRVVEQDEEGTVEEDVLGFAIDRAGSYGWQSLTSWLHEDGEVTARHEPTSWAHEEVGGDWTQDGRVHQLAWLQAGVLTDPPRPGLPVRPISLVLAETLARVGTVTFTGLHALLPLEAAERNTAFHQTELAPWFGLADPDARYEVVVTASCHPEAGGMSERDAAAVRDAVREMAQDAVDVSASAPGGGLPGLDLDLDRVLHTEGMREVMRLSCRTREWSPDIAVWLLEMVAEGLRRAGRLAPVVVTASLASPPA
;
A
#
# COMPACT_ATOMS: atom_id res chain seq x y z
N MET A 1 10.44 25.09 5.28
CA MET A 1 10.67 23.70 4.81
C MET A 1 10.24 23.62 3.36
N PRO A 2 10.98 22.92 2.48
CA PRO A 2 10.51 22.70 1.12
C PRO A 2 9.16 21.99 1.15
N VAL A 3 8.21 22.45 0.33
CA VAL A 3 6.91 21.80 0.16
C VAL A 3 7.16 20.57 -0.70
N ILE A 4 7.15 19.40 -0.07
CA ILE A 4 7.27 18.12 -0.77
C ILE A 4 5.93 17.89 -1.50
N PRO A 5 5.93 17.59 -2.80
CA PRO A 5 4.69 17.27 -3.53
C PRO A 5 4.00 16.06 -2.88
N PRO A 6 2.66 15.99 -2.92
CA PRO A 6 1.92 14.87 -2.35
C PRO A 6 2.28 13.60 -3.11
N THR A 7 2.87 12.64 -2.39
CA THR A 7 3.31 11.36 -2.95
C THR A 7 2.63 10.21 -2.21
N VAL A 8 2.35 9.13 -2.94
CA VAL A 8 1.95 7.84 -2.38
C VAL A 8 3.16 6.93 -2.42
N ILE A 9 3.48 6.31 -1.29
CA ILE A 9 4.49 5.24 -1.24
C ILE A 9 3.77 3.98 -0.84
N VAL A 10 3.96 2.89 -1.57
CA VAL A 10 3.44 1.56 -1.20
C VAL A 10 4.60 0.58 -1.12
N GLY A 11 4.66 -0.21 -0.05
CA GLY A 11 5.67 -1.25 0.12
C GLY A 11 5.06 -2.60 0.49
N LEU A 12 5.53 -3.67 -0.15
CA LEU A 12 5.18 -5.06 0.14
C LEU A 12 6.29 -5.72 0.97
N HIS A 13 5.89 -6.47 1.99
CA HIS A 13 6.77 -7.09 2.97
C HIS A 13 6.56 -8.59 3.01
N GLY A 14 7.66 -9.34 3.13
CA GLY A 14 7.59 -10.79 3.14
C GLY A 14 8.95 -11.46 3.09
N VAL A 15 8.90 -12.77 2.86
CA VAL A 15 10.07 -13.59 2.56
C VAL A 15 9.98 -14.00 1.10
N LEU A 16 11.02 -13.67 0.32
CA LEU A 16 11.12 -14.05 -1.09
C LEU A 16 12.07 -15.23 -1.25
N GLN A 17 11.57 -16.31 -1.83
CA GLN A 17 12.40 -17.38 -2.35
C GLN A 17 12.56 -17.19 -3.86
N ARG A 18 13.73 -16.71 -4.29
CA ARG A 18 14.01 -16.46 -5.70
C ARG A 18 14.01 -17.77 -6.50
N ASN A 19 13.54 -17.71 -7.73
CA ASN A 19 13.62 -18.84 -8.63
C ASN A 19 15.08 -19.15 -8.97
N PRO A 20 15.52 -20.43 -8.98
CA PRO A 20 16.92 -20.77 -9.33
C PRO A 20 17.34 -20.35 -10.74
N TRP A 21 16.36 -20.11 -11.62
CA TRP A 21 16.62 -19.65 -12.98
C TRP A 21 16.74 -18.12 -13.09
N PHE A 22 16.27 -17.36 -12.10
CA PHE A 22 16.21 -15.90 -12.14
C PHE A 22 17.61 -15.30 -12.23
N ASP A 23 18.53 -15.79 -11.38
CA ASP A 23 19.94 -15.39 -11.40
C ASP A 23 20.57 -15.61 -12.79
N ARG A 24 20.17 -16.66 -13.54
CA ARG A 24 20.70 -16.90 -14.90
C ARG A 24 20.23 -15.89 -15.95
N VAL A 25 19.12 -15.19 -15.69
CA VAL A 25 18.53 -14.19 -16.59
C VAL A 25 19.02 -12.78 -16.22
N VAL A 26 19.21 -12.52 -14.93
CA VAL A 26 19.59 -11.20 -14.39
C VAL A 26 21.12 -11.04 -14.24
N GLU A 27 21.87 -12.08 -13.86
CA GLU A 27 23.36 -12.01 -13.75
C GLU A 27 24.08 -11.91 -15.11
N GLN A 28 23.34 -11.82 -16.23
CA GLN A 28 23.95 -11.45 -17.53
C GLN A 28 24.18 -9.94 -17.65
N ASP A 29 23.63 -9.15 -16.74
CA ASP A 29 23.85 -7.72 -16.61
C ASP A 29 24.68 -7.45 -15.36
N GLU A 30 26.00 -7.22 -15.52
CA GLU A 30 26.91 -6.94 -14.40
C GLU A 30 26.58 -5.59 -13.70
N GLU A 31 25.69 -4.77 -14.28
CA GLU A 31 25.26 -3.47 -13.75
C GLU A 31 23.86 -3.50 -13.12
N GLY A 32 23.08 -4.59 -13.29
CA GLY A 32 21.68 -4.65 -12.88
C GLY A 32 21.47 -4.65 -11.36
N THR A 33 20.71 -3.67 -10.87
CA THR A 33 20.29 -3.55 -9.46
C THR A 33 18.87 -4.07 -9.22
N VAL A 34 18.55 -4.44 -7.97
CA VAL A 34 17.17 -4.83 -7.58
C VAL A 34 16.19 -3.69 -7.89
N GLU A 35 16.62 -2.46 -7.65
CA GLU A 35 15.89 -1.25 -7.97
C GLU A 35 15.55 -1.19 -9.48
N GLU A 36 16.52 -1.45 -10.35
CA GLU A 36 16.30 -1.46 -11.81
C GLU A 36 15.36 -2.57 -12.28
N ASP A 37 15.49 -3.78 -11.72
CA ASP A 37 14.59 -4.90 -12.03
C ASP A 37 13.14 -4.59 -11.59
N VAL A 38 12.97 -4.10 -10.35
CA VAL A 38 11.66 -3.68 -9.83
C VAL A 38 11.08 -2.57 -10.68
N LEU A 39 11.89 -1.56 -11.03
CA LEU A 39 11.47 -0.41 -11.82
C LEU A 39 11.00 -0.84 -13.20
N GLY A 40 11.82 -1.60 -13.92
CA GLY A 40 11.52 -2.06 -15.27
C GLY A 40 10.23 -2.85 -15.33
N PHE A 41 10.09 -3.87 -14.47
CA PHE A 41 8.89 -4.71 -14.47
C PHE A 41 7.63 -3.97 -14.02
N ALA A 42 7.70 -3.15 -12.96
CA ALA A 42 6.54 -2.42 -12.47
C ALA A 42 6.06 -1.37 -13.49
N ILE A 43 6.98 -0.66 -14.16
CA ILE A 43 6.67 0.30 -15.22
C ILE A 43 6.02 -0.39 -16.40
N ASP A 44 6.66 -1.43 -16.96
CA ASP A 44 6.13 -2.13 -18.13
C ASP A 44 4.75 -2.71 -17.82
N ARG A 45 4.57 -3.24 -16.61
CA ARG A 45 3.31 -3.81 -16.19
C ARG A 45 2.23 -2.75 -16.02
N ALA A 46 2.52 -1.65 -15.35
CA ALA A 46 1.59 -0.53 -15.22
C ALA A 46 1.23 0.07 -16.59
N GLY A 47 2.19 0.19 -17.50
CA GLY A 47 1.99 0.61 -18.89
C GLY A 47 1.04 -0.32 -19.65
N SER A 48 1.14 -1.64 -19.45
CA SER A 48 0.24 -2.63 -20.06
C SER A 48 -1.23 -2.48 -19.63
N TYR A 49 -1.48 -1.89 -18.47
CA TYR A 49 -2.81 -1.58 -17.97
C TYR A 49 -3.30 -0.17 -18.31
N GLY A 50 -2.46 0.67 -18.94
CA GLY A 50 -2.76 2.08 -19.17
C GLY A 50 -2.63 2.96 -17.93
N TRP A 51 -2.00 2.48 -16.86
CA TRP A 51 -1.89 3.17 -15.57
C TRP A 51 -0.64 4.07 -15.44
N GLN A 52 0.20 4.14 -16.46
CA GLN A 52 1.36 5.02 -16.45
C GLN A 52 1.05 6.37 -17.09
N SER A 53 1.44 7.47 -16.44
CA SER A 53 1.35 8.80 -17.03
C SER A 53 2.42 9.74 -16.47
N LEU A 54 3.37 10.11 -17.33
CA LEU A 54 4.32 11.21 -17.11
C LEU A 54 3.65 12.59 -17.24
N THR A 55 2.39 12.66 -17.71
CA THR A 55 1.59 13.87 -17.89
C THR A 55 0.11 13.54 -17.94
N SER A 56 -0.79 14.25 -17.23
CA SER A 56 -2.26 14.02 -17.18
C SER A 56 -3.01 13.98 -18.54
N TRP A 57 -2.30 14.19 -19.64
CA TRP A 57 -2.80 14.28 -21.01
C TRP A 57 -1.94 13.43 -21.96
N LEU A 58 -2.60 12.63 -22.80
CA LEU A 58 -1.96 11.99 -23.94
C LEU A 58 -1.80 13.03 -25.05
N HIS A 59 -0.60 13.11 -25.61
CA HIS A 59 -0.30 13.99 -26.73
C HIS A 59 0.14 13.16 -27.94
N GLU A 60 -0.41 13.48 -29.11
CA GLU A 60 0.03 12.97 -30.40
C GLU A 60 0.38 14.21 -31.26
N ASP A 61 1.60 14.26 -31.80
CA ASP A 61 2.12 15.42 -32.54
C ASP A 61 2.05 16.79 -31.81
N GLY A 62 2.08 16.76 -30.47
CA GLY A 62 1.99 17.96 -29.62
C GLY A 62 0.56 18.44 -29.35
N GLU A 63 -0.45 17.76 -29.88
CA GLU A 63 -1.87 18.01 -29.63
C GLU A 63 -2.43 17.03 -28.60
N VAL A 64 -3.29 17.50 -27.70
CA VAL A 64 -3.93 16.66 -26.68
C VAL A 64 -4.98 15.76 -27.33
N THR A 65 -4.72 14.46 -27.39
CA THR A 65 -5.60 13.49 -28.07
C THR A 65 -6.54 12.75 -27.12
N ALA A 66 -6.17 12.60 -25.84
CA ALA A 66 -7.01 11.96 -24.83
C ALA A 66 -6.60 12.35 -23.40
N ARG A 67 -7.51 12.09 -22.46
CA ARG A 67 -7.20 12.12 -21.02
C ARG A 67 -6.77 10.73 -20.59
N HIS A 68 -5.77 10.65 -19.73
CA HIS A 68 -5.41 9.41 -19.07
C HIS A 68 -6.55 8.90 -18.18
N GLU A 69 -6.56 7.59 -17.92
CA GLU A 69 -7.56 6.98 -17.05
C GLU A 69 -7.48 7.55 -15.62
N PRO A 70 -8.57 7.52 -14.83
CA PRO A 70 -8.60 8.06 -13.46
C PRO A 70 -7.69 7.35 -12.46
N THR A 71 -6.85 6.42 -12.90
CA THR A 71 -5.91 5.65 -12.09
C THR A 71 -4.48 5.77 -12.57
N SER A 72 -4.18 6.70 -13.49
CA SER A 72 -2.79 6.91 -13.93
C SER A 72 -1.98 7.72 -12.92
N TRP A 73 -0.72 7.34 -12.71
CA TRP A 73 0.23 8.05 -11.83
C TRP A 73 1.61 8.23 -12.47
N ALA A 74 2.40 9.13 -11.90
CA ALA A 74 3.81 9.35 -12.24
C ALA A 74 4.69 8.57 -11.26
N HIS A 75 5.44 7.58 -11.78
CA HIS A 75 6.46 6.88 -11.00
C HIS A 75 7.60 7.84 -10.66
N GLU A 76 8.00 7.87 -9.38
CA GLU A 76 9.09 8.74 -8.91
C GLU A 76 10.31 7.90 -8.51
N GLU A 77 10.11 6.89 -7.67
CA GLU A 77 11.20 6.07 -7.12
C GLU A 77 10.69 4.67 -6.81
N VAL A 78 11.59 3.68 -6.80
CA VAL A 78 11.29 2.30 -6.39
C VAL A 78 12.48 1.70 -5.67
N GLY A 79 12.25 0.58 -5.00
CA GLY A 79 13.34 -0.28 -4.55
C GLY A 79 12.83 -1.56 -3.91
N GLY A 80 13.72 -2.30 -3.27
CA GLY A 80 13.38 -3.52 -2.56
C GLY A 80 14.61 -4.22 -2.01
N ASP A 81 14.41 -5.09 -1.03
CA ASP A 81 15.45 -5.96 -0.48
C ASP A 81 15.08 -7.43 -0.75
N TRP A 82 15.90 -8.10 -1.57
CA TRP A 82 15.73 -9.50 -1.97
C TRP A 82 16.73 -10.44 -1.28
N THR A 83 17.33 -10.01 -0.19
CA THR A 83 18.27 -10.81 0.60
C THR A 83 17.70 -12.19 0.93
N GLN A 84 18.48 -13.23 0.67
CA GLN A 84 18.07 -14.64 0.85
C GLN A 84 18.48 -15.17 2.23
N ASP A 85 18.00 -14.54 3.30
CA ASP A 85 18.30 -14.91 4.70
C ASP A 85 17.10 -15.48 5.48
N GLY A 86 15.96 -15.63 4.81
CA GLY A 86 14.72 -16.15 5.38
C GLY A 86 14.00 -15.19 6.34
N ARG A 87 14.43 -13.93 6.42
CA ARG A 87 13.79 -12.90 7.24
C ARG A 87 12.76 -12.12 6.42
N VAL A 88 11.87 -11.44 7.14
CA VAL A 88 10.94 -10.47 6.53
C VAL A 88 11.74 -9.26 6.10
N HIS A 89 11.54 -8.86 4.85
CA HIS A 89 12.14 -7.66 4.23
C HIS A 89 11.08 -6.86 3.49
N GLN A 90 11.35 -5.58 3.23
CA GLN A 90 10.60 -4.78 2.26
C GLN A 90 10.95 -5.23 0.84
N LEU A 91 10.29 -6.29 0.37
CA LEU A 91 10.60 -6.96 -0.88
C LEU A 91 10.48 -6.05 -2.11
N ALA A 92 9.52 -5.14 -2.11
CA ALA A 92 9.38 -4.15 -3.17
C ALA A 92 8.61 -2.94 -2.67
N TRP A 93 8.96 -1.75 -3.16
CA TRP A 93 8.22 -0.54 -2.92
C TRP A 93 8.28 0.42 -4.09
N LEU A 94 7.28 1.29 -4.15
CA LEU A 94 7.12 2.26 -5.22
C LEU A 94 6.55 3.56 -4.66
N GLN A 95 7.18 4.65 -5.05
CA GLN A 95 6.75 6.02 -4.82
C GLN A 95 6.14 6.58 -6.10
N ALA A 96 4.96 7.19 -5.96
CA ALA A 96 4.17 7.74 -7.03
C ALA A 96 3.68 9.14 -6.69
N GLY A 97 3.98 10.11 -7.55
CA GLY A 97 3.43 11.45 -7.47
C GLY A 97 1.91 11.43 -7.71
N VAL A 98 1.16 12.12 -6.86
CA VAL A 98 -0.30 12.21 -6.98
C VAL A 98 -0.69 13.43 -7.81
N LEU A 99 -1.53 13.20 -8.83
CA LEU A 99 -2.13 14.29 -9.60
C LEU A 99 -3.13 15.06 -8.75
N THR A 100 -2.84 16.34 -8.47
CA THR A 100 -3.69 17.23 -7.66
C THR A 100 -4.65 18.08 -8.47
N ASP A 101 -4.51 18.07 -9.80
CA ASP A 101 -5.36 18.83 -10.71
C ASP A 101 -6.76 18.21 -10.78
N PRO A 102 -7.85 19.01 -10.75
CA PRO A 102 -9.19 18.50 -10.92
C PRO A 102 -9.42 17.85 -12.29
N PRO A 103 -10.12 16.70 -12.36
CA PRO A 103 -10.67 15.93 -11.24
C PRO A 103 -9.59 15.15 -10.48
N ARG A 104 -9.57 15.24 -9.14
CA ARG A 104 -8.60 14.51 -8.31
C ARG A 104 -8.97 13.02 -8.24
N PRO A 105 -8.18 12.12 -8.85
CA PRO A 105 -8.46 10.70 -8.83
C PRO A 105 -8.33 10.09 -7.42
N GLY A 106 -8.68 8.82 -7.29
CA GLY A 106 -8.35 8.05 -6.08
C GLY A 106 -6.83 7.82 -5.97
N LEU A 107 -6.34 7.54 -4.76
CA LEU A 107 -4.94 7.18 -4.57
C LEU A 107 -4.64 5.82 -5.24
N PRO A 108 -3.53 5.66 -5.99
CA PRO A 108 -3.24 4.46 -6.76
C PRO A 108 -2.71 3.27 -5.93
N VAL A 109 -3.16 3.12 -4.67
CA VAL A 109 -2.63 2.08 -3.76
C VAL A 109 -2.82 0.67 -4.33
N ARG A 110 -4.04 0.38 -4.81
CA ARG A 110 -4.39 -0.93 -5.37
C ARG A 110 -3.62 -1.24 -6.67
N PRO A 111 -3.63 -0.36 -7.69
CA PRO A 111 -2.79 -0.54 -8.88
C PRO A 111 -1.30 -0.76 -8.57
N ILE A 112 -0.72 0.04 -7.68
CA ILE A 112 0.69 -0.08 -7.30
C ILE A 112 0.95 -1.45 -6.64
N SER A 113 0.10 -1.83 -5.68
CA SER A 113 0.24 -3.11 -4.99
C SER A 113 0.13 -4.30 -5.93
N LEU A 114 -0.76 -4.22 -6.93
CA LEU A 114 -0.92 -5.26 -7.95
C LEU A 114 0.34 -5.43 -8.78
N VAL A 115 0.89 -4.34 -9.34
CA VAL A 115 2.09 -4.44 -10.20
C VAL A 115 3.31 -4.89 -9.39
N LEU A 116 3.46 -4.46 -8.14
CA LEU A 116 4.53 -4.95 -7.26
C LEU A 116 4.38 -6.44 -6.96
N ALA A 117 3.16 -6.92 -6.67
CA ALA A 117 2.91 -8.34 -6.43
C ALA A 117 3.17 -9.20 -7.67
N GLU A 118 2.76 -8.74 -8.86
CA GLU A 118 3.02 -9.42 -10.12
C GLU A 118 4.51 -9.44 -10.47
N THR A 119 5.23 -8.33 -10.22
CA THR A 119 6.69 -8.26 -10.37
C THR A 119 7.37 -9.30 -9.48
N LEU A 120 7.06 -9.33 -8.18
CA LEU A 120 7.65 -10.30 -7.27
C LEU A 120 7.33 -11.75 -7.65
N ALA A 121 6.13 -12.02 -8.17
CA ALA A 121 5.74 -13.35 -8.65
C ALA A 121 6.55 -13.81 -9.89
N ARG A 122 7.15 -12.89 -10.65
CA ARG A 122 8.10 -13.24 -11.72
C ARG A 122 9.47 -13.62 -11.16
N VAL A 123 9.87 -12.97 -10.08
CA VAL A 123 11.17 -13.20 -9.43
C VAL A 123 11.20 -14.53 -8.67
N GLY A 124 10.13 -14.86 -7.95
CA GLY A 124 10.13 -16.02 -7.07
C GLY A 124 8.80 -16.31 -6.39
N THR A 125 8.86 -17.15 -5.36
CA THR A 125 7.73 -17.43 -4.47
C THR A 125 7.79 -16.48 -3.28
N VAL A 126 6.72 -15.73 -3.05
CA VAL A 126 6.60 -14.80 -1.93
C VAL A 126 5.74 -15.39 -0.83
N THR A 127 6.27 -15.40 0.38
CA THR A 127 5.46 -15.50 1.60
C THR A 127 5.13 -14.07 2.05
N PHE A 128 3.93 -13.60 1.71
CA PHE A 128 3.48 -12.25 2.00
C PHE A 128 3.16 -12.09 3.49
N THR A 129 3.66 -11.03 4.12
CA THR A 129 3.53 -10.82 5.58
C THR A 129 2.97 -9.45 5.96
N GLY A 130 3.06 -8.46 5.06
CA GLY A 130 2.52 -7.14 5.33
C GLY A 130 2.65 -6.17 4.18
N LEU A 131 1.94 -5.05 4.31
CA LEU A 131 1.92 -3.95 3.38
C LEU A 131 1.89 -2.65 4.18
N HIS A 132 2.58 -1.62 3.69
CA HIS A 132 2.34 -0.26 4.15
C HIS A 132 2.04 0.66 2.97
N ALA A 133 1.33 1.74 3.25
CA ALA A 133 1.29 2.88 2.35
C ALA A 133 1.33 4.21 3.08
N LEU A 134 2.15 5.13 2.56
CA LEU A 134 2.06 6.56 2.84
C LEU A 134 0.98 7.17 1.95
N LEU A 135 0.02 7.86 2.56
CA LEU A 135 -1.16 8.38 1.89
C LEU A 135 -1.30 9.90 2.13
N PRO A 136 -1.25 10.73 1.09
CA PRO A 136 -1.58 12.14 1.19
C PRO A 136 -3.10 12.30 1.14
N LEU A 137 -3.80 12.11 2.27
CA LEU A 137 -5.25 11.99 2.28
C LEU A 137 -5.99 13.21 1.71
N GLU A 138 -5.45 14.41 1.90
CA GLU A 138 -5.96 15.68 1.33
C GLU A 138 -5.87 15.75 -0.21
N ALA A 139 -4.95 14.99 -0.83
CA ALA A 139 -4.70 15.04 -2.27
C ALA A 139 -5.73 14.25 -3.11
N ALA A 140 -6.59 13.44 -2.48
CA ALA A 140 -7.61 12.65 -3.17
C ALA A 140 -9.02 12.96 -2.65
N GLU A 141 -9.94 13.20 -3.57
CA GLU A 141 -11.34 13.56 -3.28
C GLU A 141 -12.33 12.40 -3.52
N ARG A 142 -11.88 11.32 -4.16
CA ARG A 142 -12.74 10.18 -4.46
C ARG A 142 -13.10 9.42 -3.18
N ASN A 143 -14.38 9.47 -2.81
CA ASN A 143 -14.96 8.58 -1.81
C ASN A 143 -14.99 7.15 -2.37
N THR A 144 -14.27 6.23 -1.73
CA THR A 144 -14.18 4.84 -2.16
C THR A 144 -15.06 3.90 -1.34
N ALA A 145 -15.76 4.38 -0.30
CA ALA A 145 -16.46 3.53 0.65
C ALA A 145 -17.46 2.56 0.01
N PHE A 146 -18.25 3.03 -0.95
CA PHE A 146 -19.18 2.17 -1.69
C PHE A 146 -18.45 1.02 -2.40
N HIS A 147 -17.30 1.30 -3.02
CA HIS A 147 -16.49 0.29 -3.69
C HIS A 147 -15.88 -0.70 -2.67
N GLN A 148 -15.53 -0.23 -1.47
CA GLN A 148 -15.04 -1.11 -0.40
C GLN A 148 -16.12 -2.09 0.06
N THR A 149 -17.35 -1.62 0.22
CA THR A 149 -18.51 -2.45 0.59
C THR A 149 -18.85 -3.47 -0.49
N GLU A 150 -18.83 -3.08 -1.77
CA GLU A 150 -19.07 -3.99 -2.90
C GLU A 150 -17.99 -5.06 -3.06
N LEU A 151 -16.78 -4.84 -2.51
CA LEU A 151 -15.69 -5.83 -2.54
C LEU A 151 -15.78 -6.84 -1.39
N ALA A 152 -16.52 -6.57 -0.31
CA ALA A 152 -16.61 -7.50 0.83
C ALA A 152 -17.05 -8.94 0.43
N PRO A 153 -18.02 -9.16 -0.48
CA PRO A 153 -18.39 -10.51 -0.93
C PRO A 153 -17.25 -11.28 -1.62
N TRP A 154 -16.31 -10.59 -2.26
CA TRP A 154 -15.13 -11.22 -2.88
C TRP A 154 -14.28 -11.94 -1.83
N PHE A 155 -13.99 -11.26 -0.71
CA PHE A 155 -13.27 -11.86 0.42
C PHE A 155 -14.12 -12.88 1.20
N GLY A 156 -15.43 -12.84 1.05
CA GLY A 156 -16.34 -13.86 1.57
C GLY A 156 -16.19 -15.25 0.93
N LEU A 157 -15.52 -15.35 -0.23
CA LEU A 157 -15.25 -16.61 -0.94
C LEU A 157 -14.04 -17.39 -0.39
N ALA A 158 -13.27 -16.81 0.54
CA ALA A 158 -12.14 -17.48 1.17
C ALA A 158 -12.58 -18.70 2.02
N ASP A 159 -11.62 -19.59 2.31
CA ASP A 159 -11.84 -20.77 3.15
C ASP A 159 -12.50 -20.36 4.49
N PRO A 160 -13.71 -20.87 4.81
CA PRO A 160 -14.43 -20.51 6.01
C PRO A 160 -13.74 -20.97 7.31
N ASP A 161 -12.73 -21.83 7.24
CA ASP A 161 -11.97 -22.33 8.41
C ASP A 161 -10.60 -21.65 8.56
N ALA A 162 -10.08 -21.01 7.52
CA ALA A 162 -8.82 -20.28 7.58
C ALA A 162 -8.93 -19.00 8.43
N ARG A 163 -7.91 -18.71 9.24
CA ARG A 163 -7.89 -17.55 10.15
C ARG A 163 -6.52 -16.91 10.14
N TYR A 164 -6.49 -15.61 9.86
CA TYR A 164 -5.29 -14.79 9.91
C TYR A 164 -5.54 -13.64 10.89
N GLU A 165 -4.65 -13.51 11.87
CA GLU A 165 -4.64 -12.39 12.80
C GLU A 165 -3.75 -11.29 12.21
N VAL A 166 -4.33 -10.10 12.04
CA VAL A 166 -3.74 -8.97 11.33
C VAL A 166 -3.79 -7.74 12.23
N VAL A 167 -2.72 -6.97 12.23
CA VAL A 167 -2.66 -5.66 12.88
C VAL A 167 -2.66 -4.59 11.80
N VAL A 168 -3.59 -3.64 11.91
CA VAL A 168 -3.65 -2.46 11.05
C VAL A 168 -3.34 -1.23 11.89
N THR A 169 -2.33 -0.45 11.49
CA THR A 169 -1.95 0.78 12.22
C THR A 169 -2.07 2.00 11.33
N ALA A 170 -2.27 3.16 11.96
CA ALA A 170 -2.12 4.45 11.32
C ALA A 170 -1.12 5.30 12.11
N SER A 171 -0.17 5.89 11.40
CA SER A 171 0.88 6.74 11.94
C SER A 171 0.90 8.08 11.22
N CYS A 172 1.04 9.17 11.96
CA CYS A 172 1.12 10.51 11.39
C CYS A 172 2.03 11.40 12.25
N HIS A 173 2.34 12.60 11.76
CA HIS A 173 3.01 13.59 12.60
C HIS A 173 2.12 14.04 13.75
N PRO A 174 2.62 14.04 15.01
CA PRO A 174 1.83 14.45 16.17
C PRO A 174 1.22 15.85 16.04
N GLU A 175 1.94 16.78 15.40
CA GLU A 175 1.52 18.17 15.23
C GLU A 175 0.41 18.36 14.18
N ALA A 176 0.30 17.44 13.22
CA ALA A 176 -0.60 17.56 12.07
C ALA A 176 -1.82 16.64 12.15
N GLY A 177 -1.73 15.51 12.85
CA GLY A 177 -2.71 14.43 12.73
C GLY A 177 -3.07 13.68 14.00
N GLY A 178 -2.74 14.21 15.19
CA GLY A 178 -3.07 13.56 16.47
C GLY A 178 -4.54 13.10 16.53
N MET A 179 -4.76 11.86 16.95
CA MET A 179 -6.09 11.26 17.07
C MET A 179 -6.51 11.15 18.54
N SER A 180 -7.75 11.55 18.85
CA SER A 180 -8.38 11.22 20.12
C SER A 180 -8.94 9.80 20.10
N GLU A 181 -9.26 9.24 21.27
CA GLU A 181 -9.96 7.95 21.39
C GLU A 181 -11.29 7.95 20.63
N ARG A 182 -11.99 9.09 20.59
CA ARG A 182 -13.25 9.25 19.85
C ARG A 182 -13.02 9.15 18.34
N ASP A 183 -11.94 9.72 17.83
CA ASP A 183 -11.58 9.62 16.41
C ASP A 183 -11.24 8.18 16.05
N ALA A 184 -10.41 7.51 16.87
CA ALA A 184 -10.05 6.11 16.66
C ALA A 184 -11.28 5.19 16.68
N ALA A 185 -12.24 5.43 17.59
CA ALA A 185 -13.50 4.70 17.62
C ALA A 185 -14.34 4.93 16.35
N ALA A 186 -14.42 6.18 15.86
CA ALA A 186 -15.15 6.51 14.64
C ALA A 186 -14.53 5.85 13.40
N VAL A 187 -13.20 5.84 13.29
CA VAL A 187 -12.49 5.15 12.20
C VAL A 187 -12.75 3.65 12.27
N ARG A 188 -12.62 3.02 13.45
CA ARG A 188 -12.92 1.59 13.64
C ARG A 188 -14.33 1.25 13.21
N ASP A 189 -15.31 2.05 13.61
CA ASP A 189 -16.72 1.78 13.32
C ASP A 189 -17.00 1.94 11.82
N ALA A 190 -16.38 2.91 11.13
CA ALA A 190 -16.44 3.03 9.68
C ALA A 190 -15.78 1.83 8.96
N VAL A 191 -14.64 1.35 9.45
CA VAL A 191 -13.98 0.15 8.89
C VAL A 191 -14.88 -1.08 9.06
N ARG A 192 -15.49 -1.28 10.24
CA ARG A 192 -16.46 -2.36 10.48
C ARG A 192 -17.66 -2.29 9.53
N GLU A 193 -18.20 -1.10 9.33
CA GLU A 193 -19.32 -0.87 8.41
C GLU A 193 -18.94 -1.29 6.97
N MET A 194 -17.78 -0.87 6.49
CA MET A 194 -17.30 -1.20 5.14
C MET A 194 -16.93 -2.68 4.99
N ALA A 195 -16.33 -3.28 6.02
CA ALA A 195 -15.87 -4.66 6.01
C ALA A 195 -17.01 -5.69 6.10
N GLN A 196 -18.18 -5.29 6.60
CA GLN A 196 -19.30 -6.19 6.87
C GLN A 196 -18.84 -7.39 7.72
N ASP A 197 -19.18 -8.62 7.30
CA ASP A 197 -18.80 -9.86 7.99
C ASP A 197 -17.50 -10.49 7.44
N ALA A 198 -16.81 -9.83 6.50
CA ALA A 198 -15.58 -10.38 5.91
C ALA A 198 -14.34 -10.16 6.81
N VAL A 199 -14.38 -9.21 7.75
CA VAL A 199 -13.31 -8.94 8.71
C VAL A 199 -13.88 -8.67 10.09
N ASP A 200 -13.39 -9.41 11.09
CA ASP A 200 -13.65 -9.02 12.48
C ASP A 200 -12.67 -7.95 12.90
N VAL A 201 -13.14 -6.74 13.20
CA VAL A 201 -12.27 -5.61 13.58
C VAL A 201 -12.47 -5.28 15.05
N SER A 202 -11.39 -5.04 15.77
CA SER A 202 -11.40 -4.61 17.17
C SER A 202 -10.35 -3.54 17.42
N ALA A 203 -10.58 -2.66 18.40
CA ALA A 203 -9.57 -1.68 18.79
C ALA A 203 -8.51 -2.36 19.66
N SER A 204 -7.25 -1.95 19.46
CA SER A 204 -6.14 -2.33 20.32
C SER A 204 -5.38 -1.07 20.75
N ALA A 205 -4.68 -1.15 21.89
CA ALA A 205 -3.88 -0.03 22.36
C ALA A 205 -2.70 0.19 21.38
N PRO A 206 -2.39 1.44 21.02
CA PRO A 206 -1.21 1.72 20.23
C PRO A 206 0.07 1.24 20.91
N GLY A 207 1.02 0.77 20.10
CA GLY A 207 2.33 0.30 20.55
C GLY A 207 2.55 -1.21 20.49
N GLY A 208 3.79 -1.61 20.21
CA GLY A 208 4.21 -3.00 19.96
C GLY A 208 4.74 -3.17 18.52
N GLY A 209 5.55 -4.21 18.30
CA GLY A 209 6.14 -4.46 16.98
C GLY A 209 5.13 -4.92 15.92
N LEU A 210 5.50 -4.79 14.66
CA LEU A 210 4.76 -5.29 13.50
C LEU A 210 5.62 -6.37 12.83
N PRO A 211 5.53 -7.64 13.29
CA PRO A 211 6.48 -8.68 12.90
C PRO A 211 6.42 -9.06 11.42
N GLY A 212 5.32 -8.74 10.73
CA GLY A 212 5.20 -8.90 9.28
C GLY A 212 5.67 -7.69 8.47
N LEU A 213 6.39 -6.74 9.06
CA LEU A 213 6.96 -5.59 8.36
C LEU A 213 8.43 -5.39 8.75
N ASP A 214 9.27 -5.15 7.76
CA ASP A 214 10.59 -4.56 7.94
C ASP A 214 10.51 -3.08 7.57
N LEU A 215 9.94 -2.28 8.49
CA LEU A 215 9.67 -0.87 8.27
C LEU A 215 10.20 -0.03 9.42
N ASP A 216 11.13 0.85 9.12
CA ASP A 216 11.61 1.89 10.03
C ASP A 216 11.19 3.26 9.51
N LEU A 217 10.13 3.82 10.10
CA LEU A 217 9.60 5.13 9.69
C LEU A 217 10.61 6.26 9.91
N ASP A 218 11.52 6.14 10.87
CA ASP A 218 12.50 7.19 11.13
C ASP A 218 13.68 7.15 10.13
N ARG A 219 13.74 6.15 9.24
CA ARG A 219 14.75 6.05 8.15
C ARG A 219 14.26 6.50 6.78
N VAL A 220 12.97 6.79 6.64
CA VAL A 220 12.38 7.20 5.36
C VAL A 220 12.04 8.69 5.43
N LEU A 221 12.61 9.48 4.51
CA LEU A 221 12.50 10.94 4.49
C LEU A 221 11.04 11.44 4.62
N HIS A 222 10.10 10.74 4.01
CA HIS A 222 8.68 11.13 4.00
C HIS A 222 7.89 10.76 5.26
N THR A 223 8.47 9.93 6.14
CA THR A 223 7.78 9.40 7.33
C THR A 223 8.54 9.65 8.63
N GLU A 224 9.71 10.30 8.56
CA GLU A 224 10.53 10.68 9.71
C GLU A 224 9.69 11.44 10.75
N GLY A 225 9.69 10.99 12.01
CA GLY A 225 8.94 11.67 13.07
C GLY A 225 7.43 11.37 13.09
N MET A 226 6.91 10.56 12.17
CA MET A 226 5.55 10.03 12.29
C MET A 226 5.48 9.02 13.44
N ARG A 227 4.36 9.04 14.17
CA ARG A 227 4.12 8.16 15.33
C ARG A 227 2.77 7.50 15.20
N GLU A 228 2.66 6.28 15.71
CA GLU A 228 1.42 5.52 15.71
C GLU A 228 0.36 6.25 16.54
N VAL A 229 -0.78 6.52 15.92
CA VAL A 229 -1.93 7.20 16.54
C VAL A 229 -3.15 6.28 16.66
N MET A 230 -3.16 5.15 15.95
CA MET A 230 -4.26 4.19 15.98
C MET A 230 -3.74 2.78 15.69
N ARG A 231 -4.34 1.80 16.37
CA ARG A 231 -4.13 0.37 16.13
C ARG A 231 -5.45 -0.39 16.15
N LEU A 232 -5.67 -1.21 15.13
CA LEU A 232 -6.79 -2.12 15.00
C LEU A 232 -6.26 -3.55 14.93
N SER A 233 -6.91 -4.45 15.66
CA SER A 233 -6.72 -5.90 15.53
C SER A 233 -7.84 -6.43 14.65
N CYS A 234 -7.46 -7.06 13.55
CA CYS A 234 -8.33 -7.56 12.51
C CYS A 234 -8.17 -9.07 12.38
N ARG A 235 -9.26 -9.79 12.14
CA ARG A 235 -9.22 -11.21 11.79
C ARG A 235 -9.84 -11.43 10.42
N THR A 236 -9.08 -12.05 9.52
CA THR A 236 -9.50 -12.32 8.14
C THR A 236 -9.46 -13.83 7.83
N ARG A 237 -10.10 -14.25 6.73
CA ARG A 237 -10.08 -15.63 6.24
C ARG A 237 -9.02 -15.92 5.19
N GLU A 238 -8.48 -14.88 4.59
CA GLU A 238 -7.34 -14.96 3.69
C GLU A 238 -6.31 -13.89 4.05
N TRP A 239 -5.09 -14.10 3.58
CA TRP A 239 -4.04 -13.10 3.66
C TRP A 239 -3.31 -12.98 2.34
N SER A 240 -3.49 -11.83 1.70
CA SER A 240 -3.01 -11.51 0.36
C SER A 240 -2.71 -10.00 0.28
N PRO A 241 -1.91 -9.55 -0.70
CA PRO A 241 -1.77 -8.11 -0.96
C PRO A 241 -3.13 -7.42 -1.19
N ASP A 242 -4.10 -8.12 -1.78
CA ASP A 242 -5.42 -7.57 -2.11
C ASP A 242 -6.24 -7.24 -0.85
N ILE A 243 -6.35 -8.18 0.10
CA ILE A 243 -7.05 -7.91 1.37
C ILE A 243 -6.31 -6.89 2.23
N ALA A 244 -4.97 -6.84 2.18
CA ALA A 244 -4.18 -5.83 2.88
C ALA A 244 -4.44 -4.41 2.33
N VAL A 245 -4.50 -4.26 1.00
CA VAL A 245 -4.91 -3.01 0.35
C VAL A 245 -6.34 -2.63 0.74
N TRP A 246 -7.27 -3.59 0.72
CA TRP A 246 -8.66 -3.34 1.09
C TRP A 246 -8.80 -2.80 2.52
N LEU A 247 -8.10 -3.43 3.49
CA LEU A 247 -8.02 -2.94 4.88
C LEU A 247 -7.46 -1.52 4.96
N LEU A 248 -6.39 -1.25 4.23
CA LEU A 248 -5.74 0.05 4.21
C LEU A 248 -6.64 1.14 3.61
N GLU A 249 -7.32 0.85 2.50
CA GLU A 249 -8.27 1.77 1.86
C GLU A 249 -9.48 2.07 2.77
N MET A 250 -9.99 1.07 3.49
CA MET A 250 -11.04 1.27 4.49
C MET A 250 -10.57 2.16 5.65
N VAL A 251 -9.33 1.98 6.14
CA VAL A 251 -8.78 2.86 7.18
C VAL A 251 -8.58 4.28 6.65
N ALA A 252 -8.06 4.44 5.44
CA ALA A 252 -7.88 5.74 4.81
C ALA A 252 -9.22 6.49 4.64
N GLU A 253 -10.26 5.80 4.20
CA GLU A 253 -11.60 6.36 4.08
C GLU A 253 -12.20 6.69 5.47
N GLY A 254 -12.02 5.81 6.46
CA GLY A 254 -12.43 6.09 7.84
C GLY A 254 -11.77 7.34 8.42
N LEU A 255 -10.47 7.52 8.18
CA LEU A 255 -9.72 8.72 8.57
C LEU A 255 -10.28 9.98 7.88
N ARG A 256 -10.54 9.92 6.57
CA ARG A 256 -11.17 11.03 5.83
C ARG A 256 -12.54 11.39 6.39
N ARG A 257 -13.40 10.40 6.67
CA ARG A 257 -14.72 10.60 7.29
C ARG A 257 -14.63 11.24 8.68
N ALA A 258 -13.56 10.96 9.42
CA ALA A 258 -13.25 11.59 10.70
C ALA A 258 -12.60 12.99 10.56
N GLY A 259 -12.47 13.53 9.35
CA GLY A 259 -11.85 14.83 9.07
C GLY A 259 -10.32 14.84 9.22
N ARG A 260 -9.68 13.66 9.19
CA ARG A 260 -8.22 13.50 9.29
C ARG A 260 -7.63 13.42 7.90
N LEU A 261 -7.14 14.56 7.41
CA LEU A 261 -6.64 14.71 6.03
C LEU A 261 -5.12 14.84 5.93
N ALA A 262 -4.43 14.95 7.06
CA ALA A 262 -2.97 14.98 7.10
C ALA A 262 -2.37 13.70 6.49
N PRO A 263 -1.15 13.78 5.92
CA PRO A 263 -0.44 12.59 5.47
C PRO A 263 -0.33 11.53 6.58
N VAL A 264 -0.60 10.28 6.22
CA VAL A 264 -0.62 9.15 7.14
C VAL A 264 0.09 7.95 6.53
N VAL A 265 0.86 7.22 7.33
CA VAL A 265 1.28 5.87 7.00
C VAL A 265 0.27 4.90 7.58
N VAL A 266 -0.39 4.14 6.73
CA VAL A 266 -1.23 3.03 7.15
C VAL A 266 -0.47 1.74 6.88
N THR A 267 -0.45 0.84 7.86
CA THR A 267 0.17 -0.48 7.70
C THR A 267 -0.86 -1.58 7.94
N ALA A 268 -0.72 -2.70 7.26
CA ALA A 268 -1.43 -3.94 7.52
C ALA A 268 -0.40 -5.07 7.59
N SER A 269 -0.33 -5.76 8.71
CA SER A 269 0.73 -6.74 9.01
C SER A 269 0.15 -7.97 9.68
N LEU A 270 0.70 -9.16 9.42
CA LEU A 270 0.42 -10.32 10.26
C LEU A 270 0.81 -10.02 11.71
N ALA A 271 -0.06 -10.42 12.65
CA ALA A 271 0.16 -10.24 14.08
C ALA A 271 1.30 -11.13 14.63
N SER A 272 1.72 -12.13 13.86
CA SER A 272 2.80 -13.06 14.20
C SER A 272 3.71 -13.25 12.99
N PRO A 273 5.01 -13.51 13.20
CA PRO A 273 5.92 -13.81 12.10
C PRO A 273 5.45 -15.07 11.35
N PRO A 274 5.78 -15.19 10.05
CA PRO A 274 5.52 -16.42 9.31
C PRO A 274 6.23 -17.61 9.98
N ALA A 275 5.60 -18.78 9.93
CA ALA A 275 6.11 -20.02 10.50
C ALA A 275 7.28 -20.61 9.72
#